data_AF-A0A452QZJ4-F1
#
_entry.id   AF-A0A452QZJ4-F1
#
_cell.length_a   1.000
_cell.length_b   1.000
_cell.length_c   1.000
_cell.angle_alpha   90.00
_cell.angle_beta   90.00
_cell.angle_gamma   90.00
#
_symmetry.space_group_name_H-M   'P 1'
#
loop_
_entity.id
_entity.type
_entity.pdbx_description
1 polymer ?
#
loop_
_entity_poly.entity_id
_entity_poly.type
_entity_poly.pdbx_seq_one_letter_code
_entity_poly.pdbx_strand_id
1 'polypeptide(L)' 'MTDQAAFDTDIVTLTRFVMEEGRKARGTGEMTQLLNSLCTAVKAISTAVRKAGIAHL' A
#
# COMPACT_ATOMS: atom_id res chain seq x y z
N MET A 1 25.79 -25.47 14.05
CA MET A 1 25.35 -24.25 14.77
C MET A 1 24.05 -23.84 14.12
N THR A 2 22.93 -24.06 14.82
CA THR A 2 21.59 -23.78 14.31
C THR A 2 21.45 -22.27 14.17
N ASP A 3 21.32 -21.78 12.93
CA ASP A 3 21.09 -20.37 12.63
C ASP A 3 19.68 -20.00 13.14
N GLN A 4 19.58 -19.62 14.41
CA GLN A 4 18.38 -18.98 14.94
C GLN A 4 18.37 -17.57 14.37
N ALA A 5 17.84 -17.43 13.16
CA ALA A 5 17.53 -16.14 12.59
C ALA A 5 16.65 -15.37 13.58
N ALA A 6 17.02 -14.12 13.87
CA ALA A 6 16.23 -13.23 14.72
C ALA A 6 14.80 -13.12 14.16
N PHE A 7 13.83 -12.93 15.04
CA PHE A 7 12.41 -12.87 14.66
C PHE A 7 12.22 -11.78 13.58
N ASP A 8 11.78 -12.19 12.38
CA ASP A 8 11.55 -11.26 11.29
C ASP A 8 10.25 -10.48 11.55
N THR A 9 10.39 -9.15 11.60
CA THR A 9 9.30 -8.21 11.87
C THR A 9 9.06 -7.29 10.69
N ASP A 10 9.56 -7.63 9.49
CA ASP A 10 9.43 -6.80 8.31
C ASP A 10 8.01 -6.80 7.75
N ILE A 11 7.28 -5.71 7.97
CA ILE A 11 5.95 -5.51 7.40
C ILE A 11 6.06 -4.70 6.12
N VAL A 12 5.61 -5.29 5.02
CA VAL A 12 5.57 -4.63 3.71
C VAL A 12 4.19 -4.02 3.47
N THR A 13 4.14 -2.69 3.47
CA THR A 13 2.93 -1.95 3.06
C THR A 13 2.86 -1.85 1.54
N LEU A 14 1.66 -1.62 1.00
CA LEU A 14 1.48 -1.43 -0.45
C LEU A 14 2.33 -0.27 -0.98
N THR A 15 2.44 0.84 -0.24
CA THR A 15 3.29 1.97 -0.63
C THR A 15 4.77 1.56 -0.69
N ARG A 16 5.27 0.81 0.30
CA ARG A 16 6.65 0.31 0.29
C ARG A 16 6.89 -0.63 -0.89
N PHE A 17 6.00 -1.59 -1.10
CA PHE A 17 6.07 -2.52 -2.23
C PHE A 17 6.18 -1.78 -3.57
N VAL A 18 5.27 -0.83 -3.83
CA VAL A 18 5.25 -0.09 -5.09
C VAL A 18 6.49 0.80 -5.28
N MET A 19 7.05 1.36 -4.20
CA MET A 19 8.30 2.11 -4.27
C MET A 19 9.50 1.20 -4.60
N GLU A 20 9.57 0.03 -3.96
CA GLU A 20 10.64 -0.94 -4.20
C GLU A 20 10.60 -1.49 -5.63
N GLU A 21 9.41 -1.85 -6.12
CA GLU A 21 9.22 -2.31 -7.51
C GLU A 21 9.52 -1.20 -8.52
N GLY A 22 9.07 0.03 -8.27
CA GLY A 22 9.40 1.18 -9.11
C GLY A 22 10.92 1.42 -9.20
N ARG A 23 11.63 1.27 -8.08
CA ARG A 23 13.09 1.39 -8.03
C ARG A 23 13.79 0.24 -8.77
N LYS A 24 13.33 -1.00 -8.61
CA LYS A 24 13.85 -2.18 -9.35
C LYS A 24 13.68 -1.99 -10.87
N ALA A 25 12.56 -1.41 -11.29
CA ALA A 25 12.29 -1.08 -12.69
C ALA A 25 13.05 0.16 -13.21
N ARG A 26 13.79 0.88 -12.34
CA ARG A 26 14.44 2.17 -12.66
C ARG A 26 13.48 3.20 -13.27
N GLY A 27 12.22 3.18 -12.83
CA GLY A 27 11.18 4.08 -13.33
C GLY A 27 11.33 5.51 -12.83
N THR A 28 10.68 6.45 -13.51
CA THR A 28 10.66 7.89 -13.17
C THR A 28 9.86 8.21 -11.90
N GLY A 29 9.03 7.27 -11.44
CA GLY A 29 8.16 7.43 -10.27
C GLY A 29 6.73 7.84 -10.59
N GLU A 30 6.40 8.16 -11.84
CA GLU A 30 5.05 8.56 -12.26
C GLU A 30 4.02 7.45 -11.99
N MET A 31 4.36 6.20 -12.29
CA MET A 31 3.50 5.05 -11.99
C MET A 31 3.33 4.85 -10.47
N THR A 32 4.40 5.04 -9.69
CA THR A 32 4.32 4.97 -8.22
C THR A 32 3.41 6.07 -7.66
N GLN A 33 3.43 7.27 -8.25
CA GLN A 33 2.54 8.37 -7.86
C GLN A 33 1.08 8.06 -8.21
N LEU A 34 0.83 7.53 -9.42
CA LEU A 34 -0.50 7.09 -9.84
C LEU A 34 -1.07 6.03 -8.90
N LEU A 35 -0.29 5.00 -8.59
CA LEU A 35 -0.72 3.90 -7.72
C LEU A 35 -1.00 4.39 -6.29
N ASN A 36 -0.17 5.27 -5.73
CA ASN A 36 -0.45 5.85 -4.41
C ASN A 36 -1.69 6.76 -4.39
N SER A 37 -1.94 7.47 -5.50
CA SER A 37 -3.17 8.27 -5.67
C SER A 37 -4.41 7.36 -5.70
N LEU A 38 -4.32 6.23 -6.41
CA LEU A 38 -5.37 5.22 -6.44
C LEU A 38 -5.63 4.64 -5.04
N CYS A 39 -4.58 4.30 -4.28
CA CYS A 39 -4.73 3.83 -2.90
C CYS A 39 -5.51 4.83 -2.03
N THR A 40 -5.24 6.12 -2.20
CA THR A 40 -5.94 7.18 -1.46
C THR A 40 -7.40 7.28 -1.87
N ALA A 41 -7.69 7.26 -3.17
CA ALA A 41 -9.05 7.27 -3.69
C ALA A 41 -9.85 6.06 -3.18
N VAL A 42 -9.28 4.86 -3.24
CA VAL A 42 -9.94 3.62 -2.76
C VAL A 42 -10.24 3.70 -1.27
N LYS A 43 -9.31 4.21 -0.44
CA LYS A 43 -9.54 4.40 1.01
C LYS A 43 -10.66 5.41 1.29
N ALA A 44 -10.71 6.50 0.52
CA ALA A 44 -11.75 7.51 0.64
C ALA A 44 -13.12 6.95 0.24
N ILE A 45 -13.21 6.26 -0.90
CA ILE A 45 -14.42 5.59 -1.38
C ILE A 45 -14.88 4.53 -0.36
N SER A 46 -13.99 3.68 0.12
CA SER A 46 -14.31 2.66 1.13
C SER A 46 -14.88 3.30 2.40
N THR A 47 -14.28 4.40 2.87
CA THR A 47 -14.79 5.17 4.01
C THR A 47 -16.15 5.77 3.71
N ALA A 48 -16.36 6.35 2.54
CA ALA A 48 -17.63 6.93 2.12
C ALA A 48 -18.73 5.87 2.00
N VAL A 49 -18.44 4.70 1.43
CA VAL A 49 -19.38 3.57 1.33
C VAL A 49 -19.71 3.01 2.71
N ARG A 50 -18.73 2.87 3.61
CA ARG A 50 -18.98 2.40 4.97
C ARG A 50 -19.77 3.41 5.79
N LYS A 51 -19.50 4.71 5.63
CA LYS A 51 -20.32 5.78 6.22
C LYS A 51 -21.70 5.82 5.59
N ALA A 52 -21.84 5.61 4.29
CA ALA A 52 -23.14 5.47 3.64
C ALA A 52 -23.89 4.29 4.25
N GLY A 53 -23.32 3.10 4.37
CA GLY A 53 -23.98 1.99 5.08
C GLY A 53 -24.29 2.23 6.58
N ILE A 54 -23.75 3.30 7.19
CA ILE A 54 -24.10 3.74 8.57
C ILE A 54 -25.13 4.89 8.55
N ALA A 55 -25.06 5.79 7.56
CA ALA A 55 -25.84 7.02 7.43
C ALA A 55 -27.08 6.87 6.51
N HIS A 56 -27.19 5.72 5.87
CA HIS A 56 -28.10 5.32 4.83
C HIS A 56 -28.23 3.78 5.04
N LEU A 57 -29.34 3.08 4.82
CA LEU A 57 -30.57 3.25 4.07
C LEU A 57 -31.41 2.02 4.42
#